data_AF-A0A1H1RHA1-F1
#
_entry.id   AF-A0A1H1RHA1-F1
#
_cell.length_a   1.000
_cell.length_b   1.000
_cell.length_c   1.000
_cell.angle_alpha   90.00
_cell.angle_beta   90.00
_cell.angle_gamma   90.00
#
_symmetry.space_group_name_H-M   'P 1'
#
loop_
_entity.id
_entity.type
_entity.pdbx_description
1 polymer ?
#
loop_
_entity_poly.entity_id
_entity_poly.type
_entity_poly.pdbx_seq_one_letter_code
_entity_poly.pdbx_strand_id
1 'polypeptide(L)'
;MNQCEISSYKGSSLSVVLVLFILLVIVTSVFCFPSSSVLMNNSDDPSSSILGQTEGFDIVNNSSFVLNFVSVSGDSSPPSPLYLSPGGGQNHFELSITYLSTTSANVIYQGLNNISLSFTLRNVSLWTKHRNPRIVSITTTGPISAIAPSSSRLVITNA
;
A
#
# COMPACT_ATOMS: atom_id res chain seq x y z
N MET A 1 -52.18 17.76 58.38
CA MET A 1 -50.98 16.92 58.21
C MET A 1 -50.70 16.89 56.73
N ASN A 2 -49.66 17.58 56.28
CA ASN A 2 -49.37 17.75 54.84
C ASN A 2 -48.30 16.73 54.44
N GLN A 3 -48.63 15.85 53.49
CA GLN A 3 -47.77 14.79 52.99
C GLN A 3 -46.87 15.36 51.89
N CYS A 4 -45.56 15.16 52.02
CA CYS A 4 -44.56 15.57 51.03
C CYS A 4 -44.28 14.38 50.11
N GLU A 5 -44.73 14.45 48.87
CA GLU A 5 -44.35 13.49 47.81
C GLU A 5 -43.03 13.94 47.17
N ILE A 6 -42.00 13.10 47.31
CA ILE A 6 -40.74 13.25 46.60
C ILE A 6 -40.93 12.64 45.21
N SER A 7 -40.95 13.46 44.16
CA SER A 7 -41.02 12.99 42.79
C SER A 7 -39.70 12.35 42.36
N SER A 8 -39.72 11.04 42.10
CA SER A 8 -38.62 10.32 41.45
C SER A 8 -38.41 10.83 40.02
N TYR A 9 -37.41 11.66 39.80
CA TYR A 9 -36.93 12.01 38.46
C TYR A 9 -36.29 10.78 37.79
N LYS A 10 -37.01 10.16 36.86
CA LYS A 10 -36.49 9.13 35.95
C LYS A 10 -35.57 9.76 34.89
N GLY A 11 -34.37 10.18 35.29
CA GLY A 11 -33.33 10.72 34.39
C GLY A 11 -32.49 9.67 33.65
N SER A 12 -32.88 8.39 33.66
CA SER A 12 -31.98 7.31 33.23
C SER A 12 -31.97 7.03 31.72
N SER A 13 -33.01 7.39 30.97
CA SER A 13 -33.08 7.08 29.52
C SER A 13 -32.43 8.16 28.66
N LEU A 14 -32.57 9.42 29.04
CA LEU A 14 -32.12 10.56 28.24
C LEU A 14 -30.59 10.62 28.16
N SER A 15 -29.90 10.35 29.27
CA SER A 15 -28.43 10.25 29.30
C SER A 15 -27.91 9.10 28.45
N VAL A 16 -28.58 7.94 28.45
CA VAL A 16 -28.18 6.77 27.66
C VAL A 16 -28.34 7.05 26.16
N VAL A 17 -29.45 7.67 25.76
CA VAL A 17 -29.68 8.07 24.36
C VAL A 17 -28.63 9.08 23.91
N LEU A 18 -28.25 10.02 24.78
CA LEU A 18 -27.26 11.05 24.48
C LEU A 18 -25.86 10.46 24.27
N VAL A 19 -25.44 9.50 25.12
CA VAL A 19 -24.18 8.78 24.96
C VAL A 19 -24.17 7.96 23.68
N LEU A 20 -25.25 7.24 23.38
CA LEU A 20 -25.36 6.46 22.15
C LEU A 20 -25.31 7.36 20.90
N PHE A 21 -25.97 8.52 20.96
CA PHE A 21 -25.97 9.50 19.88
C PHE A 21 -24.57 10.09 19.65
N ILE A 22 -23.85 10.48 20.70
CA ILE A 22 -22.47 10.99 20.56
C ILE A 22 -21.55 9.91 20.00
N LEU A 23 -21.66 8.66 20.47
CA LEU A 23 -20.88 7.55 19.92
C LEU A 23 -21.20 7.31 18.44
N LEU A 24 -22.48 7.34 18.06
CA LEU A 24 -22.89 7.21 16.67
C LEU A 24 -22.37 8.38 15.81
N VAL A 25 -22.38 9.61 16.32
CA VAL A 25 -21.81 10.78 15.62
C VAL A 25 -20.29 10.65 15.47
N ILE A 26 -19.56 10.16 16.47
CA ILE A 26 -18.12 9.91 16.35
C ILE A 26 -17.85 8.80 15.33
N VAL A 27 -18.61 7.71 15.35
CA VAL A 27 -18.47 6.64 14.36
C VAL A 27 -18.84 7.15 12.96
N THR A 28 -19.94 7.85 12.78
CA THR A 28 -20.30 8.38 11.45
C THR A 28 -19.34 9.48 10.98
N SER A 29 -18.77 10.31 11.86
CA SER A 29 -17.80 11.34 11.45
C SER A 29 -16.42 10.76 11.13
N VAL A 30 -15.92 9.79 11.90
CA VAL A 30 -14.63 9.13 11.64
C VAL A 30 -14.74 8.17 10.44
N PHE A 31 -15.87 7.49 10.27
CA PHE A 31 -16.03 6.46 9.26
C PHE A 31 -16.73 6.95 7.97
N CYS A 32 -17.39 8.10 7.99
CA CYS A 32 -18.10 8.69 6.84
C CYS A 32 -17.50 10.06 6.46
N PHE A 33 -16.18 10.13 6.31
CA PHE A 33 -15.59 11.23 5.54
C PHE A 33 -15.85 10.95 4.05
N PRO A 34 -16.60 11.81 3.34
CA PRO A 34 -16.60 11.77 1.89
C PRO A 34 -15.19 12.14 1.44
N SER A 35 -14.58 11.25 0.66
CA SER A 35 -13.33 11.53 -0.03
C SER A 35 -13.57 12.69 -0.99
N SER A 36 -13.36 13.93 -0.55
CA SER A 36 -13.16 15.07 -1.44
C SER A 36 -11.78 14.94 -2.08
N SER A 37 -11.63 13.96 -2.95
CA SER A 37 -10.61 13.98 -4.00
C SER A 37 -11.34 14.30 -5.29
N VAL A 38 -11.37 15.59 -5.60
CA VAL A 38 -11.59 16.09 -6.94
C VAL A 38 -10.56 15.42 -7.86
N LEU A 39 -11.08 14.73 -8.88
CA LEU A 39 -10.48 14.21 -10.13
C LEU A 39 -10.21 12.69 -10.27
N MET A 40 -10.82 12.19 -11.35
CA MET A 40 -10.53 11.00 -12.16
C MET A 40 -11.19 9.66 -11.78
N ASN A 41 -12.41 9.51 -12.32
CA ASN A 41 -12.88 8.37 -13.11
C ASN A 41 -12.19 7.00 -12.87
N ASN A 42 -12.89 6.07 -12.22
CA ASN A 42 -13.22 4.76 -12.80
C ASN A 42 -14.15 3.97 -11.86
N SER A 43 -15.34 3.67 -12.40
CA SER A 43 -16.23 2.55 -12.06
C SER A 43 -16.28 2.08 -10.61
N ASP A 44 -17.32 2.55 -9.91
CA ASP A 44 -17.85 1.92 -8.71
C ASP A 44 -18.34 0.50 -9.02
N ASP A 45 -17.65 -0.49 -8.49
CA ASP A 45 -18.24 -1.80 -8.18
C ASP A 45 -18.04 -2.06 -6.67
N PRO A 46 -19.11 -2.06 -5.86
CA PRO A 46 -19.01 -2.29 -4.42
C PRO A 46 -18.76 -3.76 -4.04
N SER A 47 -18.24 -4.59 -4.95
CA SER A 47 -18.07 -6.03 -4.77
C SER A 47 -16.63 -6.55 -4.94
N SER A 48 -15.59 -5.75 -4.65
CA SER A 48 -14.21 -6.28 -4.61
C SER A 48 -13.97 -7.09 -3.32
N SER A 49 -14.08 -8.40 -3.48
CA SER A 49 -13.80 -9.46 -2.51
C SER A 49 -12.53 -9.23 -1.68
N ILE A 50 -12.65 -9.51 -0.38
CA ILE A 50 -11.68 -9.39 0.71
C ILE A 50 -10.42 -10.29 0.56
N LEU A 51 -10.28 -11.02 -0.56
CA LEU A 51 -9.19 -11.96 -0.84
C LEU A 51 -8.54 -11.59 -2.18
N GLY A 52 -7.22 -11.34 -2.18
CA GLY A 52 -6.43 -11.13 -3.41
C GLY A 52 -6.07 -9.68 -3.73
N GLN A 53 -6.06 -8.75 -2.77
CA GLN A 53 -5.56 -7.41 -3.03
C GLN A 53 -4.03 -7.41 -3.18
N THR A 54 -3.55 -6.76 -4.24
CA THR A 54 -2.13 -6.55 -4.51
C THR A 54 -1.82 -5.06 -4.59
N GLU A 55 -0.53 -4.76 -4.47
CA GLU A 55 0.03 -3.43 -4.66
C GLU A 55 1.09 -3.51 -5.76
N GLY A 56 0.91 -2.71 -6.81
CA GLY A 56 1.76 -2.71 -7.99
C GLY A 56 3.04 -1.88 -7.82
N PHE A 57 4.16 -2.40 -8.32
CA PHE A 57 5.46 -1.73 -8.36
C PHE A 57 6.07 -1.80 -9.76
N ASP A 58 6.51 -0.67 -10.27
CA ASP A 58 7.12 -0.53 -11.59
C ASP A 58 8.63 -0.35 -11.50
N ILE A 59 9.37 -1.23 -12.16
CA ILE A 59 10.82 -1.21 -12.24
C ILE A 59 11.21 -0.87 -13.67
N VAL A 60 11.77 0.32 -13.87
CA VAL A 60 12.10 0.85 -15.19
C VAL A 60 13.61 0.91 -15.37
N ASN A 61 14.10 0.36 -16.48
CA ASN A 61 15.50 0.34 -16.83
C ASN A 61 15.81 1.32 -17.96
N ASN A 62 16.25 2.52 -17.59
CA ASN A 62 16.78 3.53 -18.51
C ASN A 62 18.31 3.42 -18.68
N SER A 63 18.94 2.37 -18.16
CA SER A 63 20.36 2.09 -18.43
C SER A 63 20.55 1.45 -19.81
N SER A 64 21.80 1.33 -20.25
CA SER A 64 22.17 0.63 -21.49
C SER A 64 22.33 -0.88 -21.30
N PHE A 65 22.13 -1.41 -20.09
CA PHE A 65 22.40 -2.81 -19.76
C PHE A 65 21.12 -3.63 -19.65
N VAL A 66 21.13 -4.86 -20.18
CA VAL A 66 20.07 -5.85 -19.92
C VAL A 66 20.26 -6.39 -18.50
N LEU A 67 19.17 -6.45 -17.73
CA LEU A 67 19.15 -7.02 -16.39
C LEU A 67 18.28 -8.27 -16.39
N ASN A 68 18.88 -9.44 -16.13
CA ASN A 68 18.14 -10.69 -16.00
C ASN A 68 17.59 -10.82 -14.59
N PHE A 69 16.32 -11.21 -14.48
CA PHE A 69 15.72 -11.52 -13.20
C PHE A 69 16.35 -12.78 -12.64
N VAL A 70 16.77 -12.74 -11.36
CA VAL A 70 17.38 -13.89 -10.68
C VAL A 70 16.39 -14.53 -9.73
N SER A 71 15.81 -13.72 -8.83
CA SER A 71 14.92 -14.24 -7.80
C SER A 71 14.04 -13.16 -7.21
N VAL A 72 12.88 -13.59 -6.74
CA VAL A 72 12.05 -12.88 -5.78
C VAL A 72 11.81 -13.80 -4.60
N SER A 73 11.85 -13.27 -3.38
CA SER A 73 11.44 -13.98 -2.17
C SER A 73 10.45 -13.13 -1.39
N GLY A 74 9.49 -13.77 -0.71
CA GLY A 74 8.44 -13.09 0.04
C GLY A 74 7.11 -13.04 -0.72
N ASP A 75 6.34 -11.98 -0.51
CA ASP A 75 4.91 -11.91 -0.83
C ASP A 75 4.60 -11.50 -2.29
N SER A 76 5.54 -11.71 -3.21
CA SER A 76 5.42 -11.32 -4.62
C SER A 76 5.88 -12.44 -5.55
N SER A 77 5.32 -12.47 -6.76
CA SER A 77 5.67 -13.44 -7.80
C SER A 77 6.75 -12.88 -8.76
N PRO A 78 7.49 -13.76 -9.46
CA PRO A 78 8.41 -13.33 -10.51
C PRO A 78 7.72 -12.46 -11.57
N PRO A 79 8.42 -11.48 -12.15
CA PRO A 79 7.87 -10.63 -13.19
C PRO A 79 7.79 -11.40 -14.52
N SER A 80 6.95 -10.93 -15.43
CA SER A 80 6.97 -11.34 -16.83
C SER A 80 7.22 -10.10 -17.70
N PRO A 81 8.30 -10.06 -18.49
CA PRO A 81 9.31 -11.11 -18.71
C PRO A 81 10.36 -11.23 -17.58
N LEU A 82 11.10 -12.35 -17.55
CA LEU A 82 12.22 -12.61 -16.61
C LEU A 82 13.52 -11.87 -16.97
N TYR A 83 13.41 -10.78 -17.73
CA TYR A 83 14.50 -9.88 -18.03
C TYR A 83 13.94 -8.47 -18.13
N LEU A 84 14.78 -7.47 -17.90
CA LEU A 84 14.41 -6.07 -17.94
C LEU A 84 15.24 -5.40 -19.02
N SER A 85 14.57 -5.08 -20.14
CA SER A 85 15.20 -4.52 -21.33
C SER A 85 15.84 -3.15 -21.06
N PRO A 86 16.97 -2.82 -21.70
CA PRO A 86 17.58 -1.50 -21.60
C PRO A 86 16.74 -0.44 -22.32
N GLY A 87 17.06 0.83 -22.09
CA GLY A 87 16.51 1.95 -22.88
C GLY A 87 15.02 2.25 -22.64
N GLY A 88 14.50 1.93 -21.45
CA GLY A 88 13.12 2.19 -21.04
C GLY A 88 12.27 0.95 -20.82
N GLY A 89 12.87 -0.25 -20.82
CA GLY A 89 12.15 -1.48 -20.49
C GLY A 89 11.59 -1.44 -19.06
N GLN A 90 10.46 -2.11 -18.85
CA GLN A 90 9.73 -2.09 -17.59
C GLN A 90 9.31 -3.50 -17.17
N ASN A 91 9.50 -3.81 -15.90
CA ASN A 91 8.90 -4.97 -15.24
C ASN A 91 7.94 -4.50 -14.15
N HIS A 92 6.77 -5.14 -14.10
CA HIS A 92 5.75 -4.89 -13.11
C HIS A 92 5.73 -6.01 -12.07
N PHE A 93 5.66 -5.65 -10.79
CA PHE A 93 5.54 -6.59 -9.66
C PHE A 93 4.25 -6.32 -8.91
N GLU A 94 3.56 -7.39 -8.58
CA GLU A 94 2.40 -7.37 -7.69
C GLU A 94 2.83 -7.89 -6.32
N LEU A 95 2.74 -7.05 -5.29
CA LEU A 95 3.00 -7.43 -3.91
C LEU A 95 1.66 -7.74 -3.23
N SER A 96 1.51 -8.96 -2.72
CA SER A 96 0.31 -9.35 -1.99
C SER A 96 0.12 -8.46 -0.75
N ILE A 97 -1.12 -8.13 -0.44
CA ILE A 97 -1.46 -7.31 0.73
C ILE A 97 -2.12 -8.18 1.79
N THR A 98 -1.61 -8.07 3.01
CA THR A 98 -2.23 -8.65 4.20
C THR A 98 -2.66 -7.53 5.13
N TYR A 99 -3.95 -7.48 5.50
CA TYR A 99 -4.48 -6.46 6.40
C TYR A 99 -3.82 -6.54 7.77
N LEU A 100 -3.60 -5.36 8.39
CA LEU A 100 -2.98 -5.23 9.72
C LEU A 100 -1.56 -5.83 9.78
N SER A 101 -0.89 -5.95 8.63
CA SER A 101 0.43 -6.55 8.51
C SER A 101 1.32 -5.73 7.57
N THR A 102 2.62 -6.02 7.61
CA THR A 102 3.57 -5.57 6.59
C THR A 102 3.88 -6.75 5.67
N THR A 103 3.65 -6.55 4.38
CA THR A 103 4.11 -7.48 3.36
C THR A 103 5.39 -6.97 2.71
N SER A 104 6.23 -7.89 2.26
CA SER A 104 7.49 -7.53 1.64
C SER A 104 7.99 -8.59 0.68
N ALA A 105 8.71 -8.14 -0.35
CA ALA A 105 9.42 -9.01 -1.26
C ALA A 105 10.81 -8.47 -1.59
N ASN A 106 11.83 -9.34 -1.57
CA ASN A 106 13.19 -9.00 -1.98
C ASN A 106 13.40 -9.44 -3.43
N VAL A 107 13.85 -8.53 -4.29
CA VAL A 107 14.01 -8.75 -5.72
C VAL A 107 15.46 -8.58 -6.10
N ILE A 108 15.97 -9.50 -6.93
CA ILE A 108 17.36 -9.51 -7.40
C ILE A 108 17.39 -9.61 -8.92
N TYR A 109 18.16 -8.71 -9.53
CA TYR A 109 18.53 -8.71 -10.93
C TYR A 109 20.06 -8.80 -11.09
N GLN A 110 20.50 -9.43 -12.18
CA GLN A 110 21.90 -9.50 -12.58
C GLN A 110 22.06 -9.20 -14.07
N GLY A 111 23.02 -8.34 -14.37
CA GLY A 111 23.51 -8.10 -15.73
C GLY A 111 24.85 -8.78 -15.97
N LEU A 112 25.41 -8.53 -17.14
CA LEU A 112 26.79 -8.92 -17.45
C LEU A 112 27.78 -8.06 -16.65
N ASN A 113 29.05 -8.46 -16.60
CA ASN A 113 30.16 -7.67 -16.05
C ASN A 113 29.98 -7.22 -14.59
N ASN A 114 29.52 -8.14 -13.72
CA ASN A 114 29.29 -7.89 -12.29
C ASN A 114 28.27 -6.77 -12.01
N ILE A 115 27.32 -6.55 -12.93
CA ILE A 115 26.18 -5.67 -12.68
C ILE A 115 25.16 -6.44 -11.85
N SER A 116 24.77 -5.87 -10.73
CA SER A 116 23.66 -6.39 -9.93
C SER A 116 22.80 -5.27 -9.39
N LEU A 117 21.52 -5.57 -9.22
CA LEU A 117 20.55 -4.71 -8.57
C LEU A 117 19.76 -5.58 -7.60
N SER A 118 19.65 -5.11 -6.37
CA SER A 118 18.74 -5.69 -5.38
C SER A 118 17.96 -4.59 -4.68
N PHE A 119 16.71 -4.89 -4.34
CA PHE A 119 15.83 -3.96 -3.63
C PHE A 119 14.70 -4.72 -2.95
N THR A 120 14.05 -4.08 -1.99
CA THR A 120 12.91 -4.64 -1.26
C THR A 120 11.66 -3.82 -1.56
N LEU A 121 10.63 -4.51 -2.07
CA LEU A 121 9.26 -4.02 -2.12
C LEU A 121 8.66 -4.19 -0.72
N ARG A 122 8.02 -3.15 -0.20
CA ARG A 122 7.43 -3.20 1.14
C ARG A 122 6.13 -2.44 1.16
N ASN A 123 5.10 -3.01 1.78
CA ASN A 123 3.84 -2.33 2.02
C ASN A 123 3.41 -2.51 3.48
N VAL A 124 3.10 -1.41 4.16
CA VAL A 124 2.42 -1.47 5.48
C VAL A 124 0.94 -1.25 5.25
N SER A 125 0.13 -2.24 5.61
CA SER A 125 -1.31 -2.08 5.68
C SER A 125 -1.74 -1.96 7.13
N LEU A 126 -2.10 -0.74 7.54
CA LEU A 126 -2.66 -0.49 8.88
C LEU A 126 -4.19 -0.61 8.90
N TRP A 127 -4.85 -0.40 7.76
CA TRP A 127 -6.30 -0.56 7.58
C TRP A 127 -6.62 -0.70 6.09
N THR A 128 -7.89 -0.96 5.74
CA THR A 128 -8.32 -1.26 4.35
C THR A 128 -7.93 -0.20 3.31
N LYS A 129 -7.82 1.07 3.70
CA LYS A 129 -7.41 2.19 2.83
C LYS A 129 -6.06 2.83 3.20
N HIS A 130 -5.42 2.40 4.29
CA HIS A 130 -4.14 2.95 4.74
C HIS A 130 -3.01 2.00 4.36
N ARG A 131 -2.55 2.18 3.12
CA ARG A 131 -1.40 1.49 2.54
C ARG A 131 -0.22 2.44 2.47
N ASN A 132 0.98 1.89 2.61
CA ASN A 132 2.23 2.63 2.50
C ASN A 132 3.22 1.81 1.68
N PRO A 133 3.01 1.70 0.36
CA PRO A 133 3.97 1.10 -0.54
C PRO A 133 5.28 1.89 -0.52
N ARG A 134 6.40 1.19 -0.56
CA ARG A 134 7.72 1.78 -0.75
C ARG A 134 8.71 0.77 -1.30
N ILE A 135 9.65 1.27 -2.07
CA ILE A 135 10.86 0.54 -2.48
C ILE A 135 11.99 0.99 -1.55
N VAL A 136 12.64 0.04 -0.89
CA VAL A 136 13.71 0.28 0.09
C VAL A 136 14.90 -0.65 -0.14
N SER A 137 16.00 -0.42 0.59
CA SER A 137 17.20 -1.28 0.56
C SER A 137 17.79 -1.45 -0.85
N ILE A 138 17.72 -0.40 -1.66
CA ILE A 138 18.23 -0.40 -3.04
C ILE A 138 19.75 -0.49 -2.99
N THR A 139 20.30 -1.53 -3.61
CA THR A 139 21.74 -1.76 -3.72
C THR A 139 22.07 -2.08 -5.17
N THR A 140 23.01 -1.34 -5.74
CA THR A 140 23.52 -1.54 -7.08
C THR A 140 25.01 -1.85 -7.08
N THR A 141 25.46 -2.60 -8.08
CA THR A 141 26.87 -2.80 -8.39
C THR A 141 27.13 -2.64 -9.88
N GLY A 142 28.37 -2.32 -10.24
CA GLY A 142 28.75 -2.01 -11.62
C GLY A 142 28.33 -0.61 -12.07
N PRO A 143 28.34 -0.33 -13.39
CA PRO A 143 28.06 1.00 -13.96
C PRO A 143 26.56 1.37 -13.99
N ILE A 144 25.79 1.04 -12.95
CA ILE A 144 24.37 1.40 -12.84
C ILE A 144 24.08 2.07 -11.49
N SER A 145 23.12 2.99 -11.52
CA SER A 145 22.54 3.63 -10.34
C SER A 145 21.03 3.43 -10.37
N ALA A 146 20.39 3.44 -9.20
CA ALA A 146 18.95 3.28 -9.10
C ALA A 146 18.37 4.22 -8.05
N ILE A 147 17.26 4.88 -8.42
CA ILE A 147 16.51 5.79 -7.55
C ILE A 147 15.03 5.44 -7.55
N ALA A 148 14.34 5.67 -6.44
CA ALA A 148 12.90 5.52 -6.36
C ALA A 148 12.22 6.91 -6.41
N PRO A 149 11.84 7.41 -7.59
CA PRO A 149 11.20 8.73 -7.71
C PRO A 149 9.79 8.77 -7.09
N SER A 150 9.16 7.62 -6.89
CA SER A 150 7.91 7.49 -6.14
C SER A 150 7.93 6.25 -5.25
N SER A 151 6.93 6.11 -4.38
CA SER A 151 6.75 4.95 -3.50
C SER A 151 6.74 3.60 -4.24
N SER A 152 6.16 3.56 -5.44
CA SER A 152 5.94 2.34 -6.21
C SER A 152 6.78 2.25 -7.48
N ARG A 153 7.72 3.18 -7.71
CA ARG A 153 8.52 3.20 -8.95
C ARG A 153 10.00 3.24 -8.65
N LEU A 154 10.76 2.34 -9.29
CA LEU A 154 12.22 2.35 -9.33
C LEU A 154 12.68 2.69 -10.74
N VAL A 155 13.64 3.60 -10.86
CA VAL A 155 14.27 3.96 -12.13
C VAL A 155 15.76 3.69 -12.04
N ILE A 156 16.25 2.89 -12.98
CA ILE A 156 17.64 2.49 -13.11
C ILE A 156 18.27 3.30 -14.25
N THR A 157 19.43 3.88 -14.03
CA THR A 157 20.19 4.66 -15.02
C THR A 157 21.64 4.19 -15.05
N ASN A 158 22.40 4.63 -16.04
CA ASN A 158 23.85 4.53 -15.98
C ASN A 158 24.37 5.39 -14.82
N ALA A 159 25.42 4.92 -14.14
CA ALA A 159 26.12 5.66 -13.09
C ALA A 159 27.18 6.61 -13.67
#